data_AF-A0A6A5SEU9-F1
#
_entry.id   AF-A0A6A5SEU9-F1
#
_cell.length_a   1.000
_cell.length_b   1.000
_cell.length_c   1.000
_cell.angle_alpha   90.00
_cell.angle_beta   90.00
_cell.angle_gamma   90.00
#
_symmetry.space_group_name_H-M   'P 1'
#
loop_
_entity.id
_entity.type
_entity.pdbx_description
1 polymer ?
#
loop_
_entity_poly.entity_id
_entity_poly.type
_entity_poly.pdbx_seq_one_letter_code
_entity_poly.pdbx_strand_id
1 'polypeptide(L)'
;HMDTIVLDPHFDRMLVVGEKHASGPKVFKINSGSLRLASRPFRVMFNGEYAESMQDIVTLPDDSSNAFLIILRIMHYMEDKLPKTLTKSELIDLAELSHKYDISGIVINFVRTKWLGTHKGDEKYWPATTVCQDWALATRRFQLKEDSDYLYSVLA
;
A
#
# COMPACT_ATOMS: atom_id res chain seq x y z
N HIS A 1 -2.12 24.91 -7.70
CA HIS A 1 -3.26 24.43 -6.89
C HIS A 1 -3.03 22.97 -6.56
N MET A 2 -3.05 22.59 -5.28
CA MET A 2 -3.00 21.18 -4.87
C MET A 2 -4.39 20.56 -5.04
N ASP A 3 -4.46 19.38 -5.63
CA ASP A 3 -5.71 18.64 -5.81
C ASP A 3 -6.26 18.23 -4.44
N THR A 4 -7.50 18.60 -4.14
CA THR A 4 -8.14 18.33 -2.85
C THR A 4 -9.24 17.31 -3.03
N ILE A 5 -9.12 16.19 -2.33
CA ILE A 5 -10.04 15.07 -2.39
C ILE A 5 -10.73 14.92 -1.04
N VAL A 6 -12.06 14.94 -1.07
CA VAL A 6 -12.90 14.74 0.11
C VAL A 6 -13.30 13.27 0.19
N LEU A 7 -12.82 12.57 1.20
CA LEU A 7 -13.17 11.17 1.46
C LEU A 7 -14.20 11.02 2.57
N ASP A 8 -14.39 12.05 3.40
CA ASP A 8 -15.47 12.08 4.36
C ASP A 8 -16.04 13.50 4.46
N PRO A 9 -17.36 13.72 4.27
CA PRO A 9 -17.96 15.04 4.45
C PRO A 9 -17.86 15.56 5.90
N HIS A 10 -17.67 14.66 6.87
CA HIS A 10 -17.45 14.93 8.29
C HIS A 10 -15.98 14.75 8.70
N PHE A 11 -15.05 15.06 7.78
CA PHE A 11 -13.62 14.97 8.04
C PHE A 11 -13.19 15.74 9.31
N ASP A 12 -12.24 15.19 10.03
CA ASP A 12 -11.62 15.78 11.23
C ASP A 12 -10.11 16.05 11.04
N ARG A 13 -9.53 15.60 9.91
CA ARG A 13 -8.12 15.76 9.56
C ARG A 13 -7.93 16.08 8.08
N MET A 14 -6.84 16.77 7.80
CA MET A 14 -6.32 17.00 6.46
C MET A 14 -4.94 16.36 6.32
N LEU A 15 -4.74 15.53 5.30
CA LEU A 15 -3.44 14.94 4.98
C LEU A 15 -2.88 15.60 3.72
N VAL A 16 -1.68 16.17 3.80
CA VAL A 16 -0.93 16.66 2.63
C VAL A 16 0.13 15.62 2.30
N VAL A 17 0.02 14.97 1.15
CA VAL A 17 0.81 13.78 0.83
C VAL A 17 1.55 13.98 -0.48
N GLY A 18 2.82 13.58 -0.54
CA GLY A 18 3.59 13.49 -1.78
C GLY A 18 4.26 14.79 -2.24
N GLU A 19 4.56 15.73 -1.34
CA GLU A 19 5.30 16.95 -1.67
C GLU A 19 6.70 16.68 -2.24
N LYS A 20 7.34 15.58 -1.83
CA LYS A 20 8.66 15.13 -2.29
C LYS A 20 8.61 13.87 -3.15
N HIS A 21 7.42 13.30 -3.37
CA HIS A 21 7.23 12.08 -4.14
C HIS A 21 6.91 12.39 -5.62
N ALA A 22 7.28 11.47 -6.53
CA ALA A 22 7.08 11.63 -7.97
C ALA A 22 5.59 11.73 -8.40
N SER A 23 4.66 11.27 -7.57
CA SER A 23 3.21 11.37 -7.82
C SER A 23 2.63 12.76 -7.57
N GLY A 24 3.41 13.67 -6.98
CA GLY A 24 3.03 15.05 -6.70
C GLY A 24 2.08 15.21 -5.50
N PRO A 25 1.96 16.44 -4.98
CA PRO A 25 1.21 16.70 -3.75
C PRO A 25 -0.30 16.62 -3.94
N LYS A 26 -0.99 15.97 -2.99
CA LYS A 26 -2.45 15.96 -2.88
C LYS A 26 -2.89 16.22 -1.45
N VAL A 27 -4.07 16.80 -1.31
CA VAL A 27 -4.71 17.05 -0.01
C VAL A 27 -5.91 16.11 0.15
N PHE A 28 -5.93 15.34 1.23
CA PHE A 28 -7.04 14.45 1.56
C PHE A 28 -7.77 14.93 2.80
N LYS A 29 -9.08 15.13 2.70
CA LYS A 29 -9.96 15.37 3.85
C LYS A 29 -10.55 14.05 4.31
N ILE A 30 -10.16 13.62 5.52
CA ILE A 30 -10.43 12.26 6.03
C ILE A 30 -11.03 12.29 7.43
N ASN A 31 -11.73 11.21 7.79
CA ASN A 31 -12.11 10.92 9.17
C ASN A 31 -11.05 10.00 9.81
N SER A 32 -10.34 10.53 10.81
CA SER A 32 -9.22 9.88 11.48
C SER A 32 -9.64 8.61 12.21
N GLY A 33 -10.90 8.53 12.66
CA GLY A 33 -11.46 7.33 13.30
C GLY A 33 -11.35 6.09 12.43
N SER A 34 -11.69 6.23 11.13
CA SER A 34 -11.56 5.15 10.15
C SER A 34 -10.12 4.66 10.05
N LEU A 35 -9.16 5.58 10.10
CA LEU A 35 -7.74 5.26 10.00
C LEU A 35 -7.18 4.59 11.27
N ARG A 36 -7.56 5.10 12.45
CA ARG A 36 -7.12 4.57 13.75
C ARG A 36 -7.58 3.14 14.02
N LEU A 37 -8.77 2.78 13.51
CA LEU A 37 -9.32 1.43 13.64
C LEU A 37 -8.55 0.42 12.81
N ALA A 38 -8.15 0.81 11.60
CA ALA A 38 -7.49 -0.08 10.65
C ALA A 38 -5.97 -0.16 10.81
N SER A 39 -5.31 0.83 11.43
CA SER A 39 -3.85 0.94 11.46
C SER A 39 -3.32 1.37 12.83
N ARG A 40 -2.34 0.63 13.34
CA ARG A 40 -1.62 1.02 14.56
C ARG A 40 -0.81 2.31 14.36
N PRO A 41 -0.02 2.49 13.30
CA PRO A 41 0.64 3.76 13.02
C PRO A 41 -0.29 4.98 13.03
N PHE A 42 -1.45 4.90 12.37
CA PHE A 42 -2.41 6.01 12.41
C PHE A 42 -3.05 6.21 13.79
N ARG A 43 -3.27 5.14 14.55
CA ARG A 43 -3.72 5.25 15.96
C ARG A 43 -2.73 6.02 16.81
N VAL A 44 -1.44 5.77 16.67
CA VAL A 44 -0.39 6.53 17.38
C VAL A 44 -0.35 7.98 16.88
N MET A 45 -0.37 8.17 15.56
CA MET A 45 -0.31 9.48 14.91
C MET A 45 -1.46 10.40 15.34
N PHE A 46 -2.67 9.87 15.55
CA PHE A 46 -3.86 10.67 15.82
C PHE A 46 -4.35 10.68 17.29
N ASN A 47 -3.71 9.94 18.22
CA ASN A 47 -4.10 9.90 19.65
C ASN A 47 -3.11 10.61 20.61
N GLY A 48 -2.03 11.23 20.13
CA GLY A 48 -1.06 11.94 20.97
C GLY A 48 -1.49 13.35 21.40
N GLU A 49 -0.63 14.08 22.11
CA GLU A 49 -0.79 15.50 22.53
C GLU A 49 -1.07 16.49 21.37
N TYR A 50 -1.01 16.02 20.12
CA TYR A 50 -1.38 16.73 18.89
C TYR A 50 -2.85 16.53 18.50
N ALA A 51 -3.71 16.11 19.42
CA ALA A 51 -5.13 15.85 19.14
C ALA A 51 -6.04 17.08 19.37
N GLU A 52 -5.53 18.14 20.00
CA GLU A 52 -6.34 19.22 20.58
C GLU A 52 -6.63 20.43 19.66
N SER A 53 -6.38 20.32 18.35
CA SER A 53 -6.67 21.41 17.42
C SER A 53 -7.73 21.02 16.37
N MET A 54 -8.67 21.94 16.13
CA MET A 54 -9.66 21.80 15.07
C MET A 54 -8.93 21.72 13.71
N GLN A 55 -9.12 20.61 13.00
CA GLN A 55 -8.55 20.37 11.66
C GLN A 55 -7.01 20.42 11.61
N ASP A 56 -6.34 19.57 12.39
CA ASP A 56 -4.90 19.38 12.24
C ASP A 56 -4.53 18.86 10.84
N ILE A 57 -3.58 19.57 10.22
CA ILE A 57 -2.95 19.20 8.95
C ILE A 57 -1.76 18.30 9.28
N VAL A 58 -1.73 17.11 8.68
CA VAL A 58 -0.60 16.18 8.75
C VAL A 58 0.09 16.11 7.40
N THR A 59 1.40 16.30 7.39
CA THR A 59 2.21 16.25 6.17
C THR A 59 2.94 14.91 6.06
N LEU A 60 2.86 14.28 4.89
CA LEU A 60 3.47 13.00 4.54
C LEU A 60 4.22 13.17 3.21
N PRO A 61 5.32 13.93 3.20
CA PRO A 61 5.92 14.46 1.97
C PRO A 61 6.50 13.37 1.06
N ASP A 62 7.04 12.30 1.64
CA ASP A 62 7.74 11.25 0.91
C ASP A 62 6.82 10.13 0.39
N ASP A 63 5.56 10.12 0.81
CA ASP A 63 4.62 9.05 0.44
C ASP A 63 3.98 9.28 -0.93
N SER A 64 3.73 8.19 -1.66
CA SER A 64 3.02 8.24 -2.93
C SER A 64 1.57 8.64 -2.74
N SER A 65 1.20 9.87 -3.15
CA SER A 65 -0.17 10.40 -3.03
C SER A 65 -1.20 9.55 -3.79
N ASN A 66 -0.81 8.91 -4.89
CA ASN A 66 -1.66 8.00 -5.66
C ASN A 66 -1.96 6.70 -4.90
N ALA A 67 -0.93 6.04 -4.36
CA ALA A 67 -1.13 4.83 -3.56
C ALA A 67 -1.86 5.14 -2.24
N PHE A 68 -1.59 6.31 -1.64
CA PHE A 68 -2.27 6.77 -0.44
C PHE A 68 -3.78 6.95 -0.66
N LEU A 69 -4.20 7.50 -1.80
CA LEU A 69 -5.62 7.62 -2.15
C LEU A 69 -6.32 6.25 -2.21
N ILE A 70 -5.64 5.22 -2.71
CA ILE A 70 -6.19 3.85 -2.77
C ILE A 70 -6.40 3.32 -1.35
N ILE A 71 -5.38 3.44 -0.50
CA ILE A 71 -5.44 3.04 0.91
C ILE A 71 -6.58 3.75 1.64
N LEU A 72 -6.68 5.07 1.49
CA LEU A 72 -7.73 5.84 2.13
C LEU A 72 -9.12 5.45 1.65
N ARG A 73 -9.30 5.20 0.34
CA ARG A 73 -10.57 4.69 -0.19
C ARG A 73 -10.94 3.33 0.41
N ILE A 74 -9.98 2.43 0.61
CA ILE A 74 -10.22 1.14 1.29
C ILE A 74 -10.67 1.39 2.74
N MET A 75 -9.95 2.23 3.47
CA MET A 75 -10.23 2.51 4.89
C MET A 75 -11.55 3.26 5.11
N HIS A 76 -12.01 4.02 4.10
CA HIS A 76 -13.32 4.68 4.06
C HIS A 76 -14.42 3.86 3.36
N TYR A 77 -14.18 2.57 3.08
CA TYR A 77 -15.16 1.67 2.43
C TYR A 77 -15.67 2.16 1.06
N MET A 78 -14.86 2.92 0.32
CA MET A 78 -15.16 3.46 -1.02
C MET A 78 -14.69 2.52 -2.14
N GLU A 79 -15.10 1.27 -2.08
CA GLU A 79 -14.64 0.23 -3.01
C GLU A 79 -15.01 0.53 -4.47
N ASP A 80 -16.14 1.21 -4.70
CA ASP A 80 -16.62 1.62 -6.03
C ASP A 80 -15.70 2.65 -6.69
N LYS A 81 -14.89 3.37 -5.90
CA LYS A 81 -13.93 4.37 -6.37
C LYS A 81 -12.52 3.79 -6.58
N LEU A 82 -12.30 2.50 -6.33
CA LEU A 82 -11.00 1.89 -6.55
C LEU A 82 -10.67 1.79 -8.04
N PRO A 83 -9.39 1.94 -8.42
CA PRO A 83 -8.98 1.76 -9.81
C PRO A 83 -9.25 0.32 -10.27
N LYS A 84 -9.62 0.16 -11.55
CA LYS A 84 -9.87 -1.17 -12.14
C LYS A 84 -8.57 -1.96 -12.32
N THR A 85 -7.48 -1.27 -12.62
CA THR A 85 -6.16 -1.84 -12.89
C THR A 85 -5.11 -0.97 -12.22
N LEU A 86 -3.98 -1.58 -11.85
CA LEU A 86 -2.79 -0.88 -11.39
C LEU A 86 -1.60 -1.36 -12.22
N THR A 87 -0.66 -0.46 -12.53
CA THR A 87 0.65 -0.82 -13.07
C THR A 87 1.50 -1.52 -12.01
N LYS A 88 2.60 -2.16 -12.44
CA LYS A 88 3.56 -2.78 -11.50
C LYS A 88 4.12 -1.77 -10.50
N SER A 89 4.46 -0.56 -10.95
CA SER A 89 5.01 0.49 -10.07
C SER A 89 3.98 0.91 -9.02
N GLU A 90 2.72 1.11 -9.41
CA GLU A 90 1.65 1.47 -8.46
C GLU A 90 1.35 0.37 -7.44
N LEU A 91 1.49 -0.91 -7.84
CA LEU A 91 1.38 -2.04 -6.91
C LEU A 91 2.53 -2.07 -5.90
N ILE A 92 3.74 -1.69 -6.31
CA ILE A 92 4.90 -1.59 -5.42
C ILE A 92 4.69 -0.45 -4.41
N ASP A 93 4.35 0.76 -4.88
CA ASP A 93 4.02 1.89 -4.00
C ASP A 93 2.93 1.49 -2.98
N LEU A 94 1.88 0.81 -3.44
CA LEU A 94 0.80 0.34 -2.58
C LEU A 94 1.29 -0.68 -1.55
N ALA A 95 2.16 -1.61 -1.94
CA ALA A 95 2.73 -2.60 -1.03
C ALA A 95 3.63 -1.96 0.03
N GLU A 96 4.48 -1.01 -0.36
CA GLU A 96 5.35 -0.26 0.56
C GLU A 96 4.53 0.52 1.59
N LEU A 97 3.53 1.28 1.14
CA LEU A 97 2.65 2.01 2.06
C LEU A 97 1.81 1.08 2.93
N SER A 98 1.34 -0.04 2.37
CA SER A 98 0.55 -1.02 3.14
C SER A 98 1.36 -1.63 4.28
N HIS A 99 2.64 -1.91 4.03
CA HIS A 99 3.57 -2.37 5.05
C HIS A 99 3.88 -1.26 6.06
N LYS A 100 4.24 -0.06 5.60
CA LYS A 100 4.57 1.11 6.43
C LYS A 100 3.46 1.45 7.43
N TYR A 101 2.21 1.41 6.97
CA TYR A 101 1.04 1.76 7.78
C TYR A 101 0.37 0.56 8.44
N ASP A 102 0.95 -0.65 8.35
CA ASP A 102 0.43 -1.87 8.98
C ASP A 102 -1.04 -2.16 8.59
N ILE A 103 -1.32 -2.13 7.29
CA ILE A 103 -2.66 -2.34 6.71
C ILE A 103 -2.68 -3.41 5.62
N SER A 104 -1.58 -4.16 5.43
CA SER A 104 -1.50 -5.23 4.43
C SER A 104 -2.65 -6.23 4.56
N GLY A 105 -3.10 -6.52 5.79
CA GLY A 105 -4.23 -7.44 6.04
C GLY A 105 -5.57 -7.00 5.47
N ILE A 106 -5.83 -5.69 5.34
CA ILE A 106 -7.07 -5.17 4.73
C ILE A 106 -6.90 -4.95 3.22
N VAL A 107 -5.69 -4.62 2.76
CA VAL A 107 -5.40 -4.35 1.34
C VAL A 107 -5.28 -5.64 0.51
N ILE A 108 -4.81 -6.74 1.11
CA ILE A 108 -4.48 -7.99 0.40
C ILE A 108 -5.65 -8.58 -0.40
N ASN A 109 -6.89 -8.45 0.10
CA ASN A 109 -8.06 -8.97 -0.60
C ASN A 109 -8.30 -8.22 -1.91
N PHE A 110 -8.12 -6.90 -1.93
CA PHE A 110 -8.23 -6.09 -3.15
C PHE A 110 -7.12 -6.41 -4.13
N VAL A 111 -5.89 -6.53 -3.65
CA VAL A 111 -4.74 -6.89 -4.49
C VAL A 111 -4.99 -8.23 -5.18
N ARG A 112 -5.38 -9.27 -4.43
CA ARG A 112 -5.60 -10.61 -4.98
C ARG A 112 -6.76 -10.68 -5.98
N THR A 113 -7.86 -9.97 -5.70
CA THR A 113 -9.10 -10.09 -6.49
C THR A 113 -9.18 -9.12 -7.66
N LYS A 114 -8.54 -7.94 -7.57
CA LYS A 114 -8.67 -6.88 -8.59
C LYS A 114 -7.41 -6.67 -9.43
N TRP A 115 -6.23 -6.67 -8.83
CA TRP A 115 -5.04 -6.11 -9.50
C TRP A 115 -3.94 -7.12 -9.80
N LEU A 116 -3.76 -8.15 -8.98
CA LEU A 116 -2.67 -9.12 -9.19
C LEU A 116 -2.91 -9.97 -10.45
N GLY A 117 -4.16 -10.34 -10.72
CA GLY A 117 -4.55 -11.19 -11.85
C GLY A 117 -4.18 -10.57 -13.21
N THR A 118 -4.27 -9.25 -13.35
CA THR A 118 -3.95 -8.57 -14.62
C THR A 118 -2.47 -8.64 -15.00
N HIS A 119 -1.59 -9.02 -14.08
CA HIS A 119 -0.15 -9.14 -14.30
C HIS A 119 0.34 -10.58 -14.49
N LYS A 120 -0.54 -11.58 -14.33
CA LYS A 120 -0.17 -13.01 -14.42
C LYS A 120 -0.19 -13.57 -15.86
N GLY A 121 -0.57 -12.77 -16.85
CA GLY A 121 -0.80 -13.27 -18.21
C GLY A 121 -1.91 -14.33 -18.24
N ASP A 122 -1.81 -15.29 -19.17
CA ASP A 122 -2.75 -16.42 -19.26
C ASP A 122 -2.50 -17.51 -18.19
N GLU A 123 -1.46 -17.36 -17.37
CA GLU A 123 -1.06 -18.37 -16.40
C GLU A 123 -1.76 -18.19 -15.04
N LYS A 124 -2.08 -19.32 -14.40
CA LYS A 124 -2.74 -19.36 -13.08
C LYS A 124 -1.80 -18.89 -11.95
N TYR A 125 -0.49 -19.02 -12.14
CA TYR A 125 0.57 -18.67 -11.21
C TYR A 125 1.60 -17.76 -11.90
N TRP A 126 2.38 -17.02 -11.12
CA TRP A 126 3.49 -16.26 -11.71
C TRP A 126 4.52 -17.26 -12.27
N PRO A 127 4.99 -17.08 -13.52
CA PRO A 127 6.09 -17.89 -14.02
C PRO A 127 7.30 -17.57 -13.15
N ALA A 128 7.77 -18.56 -12.40
CA ALA A 128 9.05 -18.46 -11.71
C ALA A 128 10.11 -18.17 -12.78
N THR A 129 10.91 -17.12 -12.57
CA THR A 129 11.99 -16.81 -13.52
C THR A 129 12.89 -18.04 -13.61
N THR A 130 13.22 -18.49 -14.83
CA THR A 130 14.12 -19.63 -15.04
C THR A 130 15.41 -19.47 -14.26
N VAL A 131 15.90 -18.24 -14.14
CA VAL A 131 17.04 -17.86 -13.32
C VAL A 131 16.90 -18.26 -11.84
N CYS A 132 15.78 -17.94 -11.17
CA CYS A 132 15.59 -18.31 -9.77
C CYS A 132 15.40 -19.83 -9.60
N GLN A 133 14.78 -20.49 -10.57
CA GLN A 133 14.64 -21.96 -10.57
C GLN A 133 15.99 -22.67 -10.76
N ASP A 134 16.83 -22.17 -11.68
CA ASP A 134 18.17 -22.70 -11.97
C ASP A 134 19.06 -22.57 -10.73
N TRP A 135 19.04 -21.41 -10.07
CA TRP A 135 19.78 -21.22 -8.82
C TRP A 135 19.22 -22.07 -7.68
N ALA A 136 17.89 -22.21 -7.55
CA ALA A 136 17.29 -23.09 -6.54
C ALA A 136 17.66 -24.57 -6.76
N LEU A 137 17.79 -24.99 -8.02
CA LEU A 137 18.27 -26.33 -8.38
C LEU A 137 19.75 -26.49 -8.03
N ALA A 138 20.58 -25.51 -8.39
CA ALA A 138 22.02 -25.53 -8.12
C ALA A 138 22.31 -25.56 -6.61
N THR A 139 21.71 -24.67 -5.82
CA THR A 139 21.92 -24.60 -4.36
C THR A 139 21.49 -25.90 -3.68
N ARG A 140 20.36 -26.50 -4.11
CA ARG A 140 19.91 -27.81 -3.62
C ARG A 140 20.90 -28.94 -3.98
N ARG A 141 21.46 -28.94 -5.19
CA ARG A 141 22.43 -29.96 -5.63
C ARG A 141 23.75 -29.87 -4.87
N PHE A 142 24.18 -28.66 -4.52
CA PHE A 142 25.38 -28.42 -3.72
C PHE A 142 25.13 -28.39 -2.20
N GLN A 143 23.92 -28.70 -1.74
CA GLN A 143 23.54 -28.71 -0.32
C GLN A 143 23.73 -27.36 0.40
N LEU A 144 23.60 -26.26 -0.34
CA LEU A 144 23.63 -24.89 0.19
C LEU A 144 22.27 -24.55 0.80
N LYS A 145 22.07 -24.98 2.05
CA LYS A 145 20.75 -24.98 2.69
C LYS A 145 20.16 -23.57 2.86
N GLU A 146 20.94 -22.61 3.31
CA GLU A 146 20.49 -21.22 3.54
C GLU A 146 20.05 -20.54 2.25
N ASP A 147 20.85 -20.65 1.19
CA ASP A 147 20.53 -20.09 -0.13
C ASP A 147 19.33 -20.80 -0.77
N SER A 148 19.23 -22.12 -0.61
CA SER A 148 18.08 -22.90 -1.04
C SER A 148 16.80 -22.44 -0.34
N ASP A 149 16.81 -22.37 1.00
CA ASP A 149 15.64 -21.94 1.79
C ASP A 149 15.21 -20.51 1.43
N TYR A 150 16.17 -19.60 1.21
CA TYR A 150 15.90 -18.25 0.72
C TYR A 150 15.24 -18.26 -0.66
N LEU A 151 15.80 -18.97 -1.64
CA LEU A 151 15.24 -19.02 -3.00
C LEU A 151 13.85 -19.66 -3.03
N TYR A 152 13.59 -20.70 -2.23
CA TYR A 152 12.23 -21.26 -2.11
C TYR A 152 11.26 -20.28 -1.45
N SER A 153 11.70 -19.46 -0.50
CA SER A 153 10.86 -18.41 0.09
C SER A 153 10.50 -17.29 -0.89
N VAL A 154 11.36 -17.02 -1.87
CA VAL A 154 11.15 -16.03 -2.93
C VAL A 154 10.28 -16.59 -4.07
N LEU A 155 10.30 -17.92 -4.27
CA LEU A 155 9.53 -18.62 -5.32
C LEU A 155 8.12 -19.06 -4.88
N ALA A 156 7.86 -19.17 -3.58
CA ALA A 156 6.58 -19.62 -2.99
C ALA A 156 5.57 -18.48 -2.80
#